data_AF-A0A9W9RU33-F1
#
_entry.id   AF-A0A9W9RU33-F1
#
_cell.length_a   1.000
_cell.length_b   1.000
_cell.length_c   1.000
_cell.angle_alpha   90.00
_cell.angle_beta   90.00
_cell.angle_gamma   90.00
#
_symmetry.space_group_name_H-M   'P 1'
#
loop_
_entity.id
_entity.type
_entity.pdbx_description
1 polymer ?
#
loop_
_entity_poly.entity_id
_entity_poly.type
_entity_poly.pdbx_seq_one_letter_code
_entity_poly.pdbx_strand_id
1 'polypeptide(L)'
;MVLSSNEKRAFFRQQCREALAAHILDRLDLVVAPSQVRLQPSGGDGYAWSITESKKSLLQSNLGSGSVGLYRSICEELGRSLEAVTPQTLHIAQSKRNHLPREEVSILIHQAPRGLHSAENICKTRPARSDEKDSGSFTAKIRELECANHEMSDELDLTRIHLEESSGQNRELQAKVRQLQYELECNSS
;
A
#
# COMPACT_ATOMS: atom_id res chain seq x y z
N MET A 1 1.95 12.37 -17.37
CA MET A 1 1.75 10.91 -17.25
C MET A 1 0.49 10.64 -16.45
N VAL A 2 -0.45 9.85 -16.98
CA VAL A 2 -1.64 9.41 -16.23
C VAL A 2 -1.30 8.07 -15.58
N LEU A 3 -1.28 8.01 -14.25
CA LEU A 3 -1.04 6.76 -13.53
C LEU A 3 -2.11 5.72 -13.90
N SER A 4 -1.68 4.50 -14.19
CA SER A 4 -2.55 3.35 -14.33
C SER A 4 -3.33 3.08 -13.04
N SER A 5 -4.42 2.32 -13.13
CA SER A 5 -5.23 1.96 -11.96
C SER A 5 -4.41 1.23 -10.88
N ASN A 6 -3.49 0.37 -11.30
CA ASN A 6 -2.62 -0.39 -10.39
C ASN A 6 -1.60 0.52 -9.69
N GLU A 7 -0.97 1.44 -10.43
CA GLU A 7 -0.04 2.42 -9.84
C GLU A 7 -0.75 3.34 -8.85
N LYS A 8 -1.94 3.83 -9.20
CA LYS A 8 -2.78 4.60 -8.27
C LYS A 8 -3.06 3.79 -7.00
N ARG A 9 -3.48 2.53 -7.15
CA ARG A 9 -3.75 1.65 -6.00
C ARG A 9 -2.51 1.45 -5.14
N ALA A 10 -1.34 1.24 -5.75
CA ALA A 10 -0.08 1.08 -5.03
C ALA A 10 0.32 2.35 -4.27
N PHE A 11 0.18 3.51 -4.90
CA PHE A 11 0.45 4.82 -4.30
C PHE A 11 -0.45 5.10 -3.08
N PHE A 12 -1.77 4.91 -3.21
CA PHE A 12 -2.70 5.10 -2.09
C PHE A 12 -2.49 4.07 -0.98
N ARG A 13 -2.14 2.82 -1.32
CA ARG A 13 -1.79 1.80 -0.33
C ARG A 13 -0.56 2.21 0.49
N GLN A 14 0.46 2.74 -0.17
CA GLN A 14 1.69 3.18 0.49
C GLN A 14 1.43 4.36 1.43
N GLN A 15 0.74 5.40 0.95
CA GLN A 15 0.35 6.53 1.80
C GLN A 15 -0.50 6.11 3.00
N CYS A 16 -1.44 5.17 2.80
CA CYS A 16 -2.25 4.66 3.90
C CYS A 16 -1.39 3.95 4.96
N ARG A 17 -0.41 3.15 4.53
CA ARG A 17 0.54 2.49 5.44
C ARG A 17 1.39 3.49 6.22
N GLU A 18 1.85 4.55 5.57
CA GLU A 18 2.63 5.61 6.20
C GLU A 18 1.81 6.39 7.23
N ALA A 19 0.58 6.76 6.87
CA ALA A 19 -0.33 7.46 7.80
C ALA A 19 -0.65 6.61 9.04
N LEU A 20 -0.92 5.32 8.85
CA LEU A 20 -1.16 4.39 9.97
C LEU A 20 0.09 4.22 10.84
N ALA A 21 1.27 4.08 10.24
CA ALA A 21 2.54 3.97 10.97
C ALA A 21 2.82 5.22 11.81
N ALA A 22 2.67 6.41 11.21
CA ALA A 22 2.81 7.68 11.90
C ALA A 22 1.82 7.79 13.07
N HIS A 23 0.56 7.40 12.87
CA HIS A 23 -0.42 7.44 13.94
C HIS A 23 -0.13 6.46 15.09
N ILE A 24 0.43 5.28 14.79
CA ILE A 24 0.90 4.34 15.83
C ILE A 24 2.04 4.97 16.64
N LEU A 25 3.00 5.60 15.96
CA LEU A 25 4.10 6.31 16.61
C LEU A 25 3.57 7.44 17.50
N ASP A 26 2.73 8.33 16.97
CA ASP A 26 2.21 9.49 17.70
C ASP A 26 1.38 9.12 18.93
N ARG A 27 0.68 7.97 18.91
CA ARG A 27 -0.23 7.56 19.98
C ARG A 27 0.38 6.63 21.01
N LEU A 28 1.33 5.79 20.60
CA LEU A 28 1.86 4.71 21.41
C LEU A 28 3.38 4.79 21.58
N ASP A 29 4.04 5.78 20.98
CA ASP A 29 5.50 5.89 20.88
C ASP A 29 6.15 4.61 20.33
N LEU A 30 5.43 3.89 19.46
CA LEU A 30 5.84 2.62 18.89
C LEU A 30 6.26 2.80 17.43
N VAL A 31 7.53 2.49 17.13
CA VAL A 31 8.06 2.55 15.77
C VAL A 31 7.70 1.27 15.01
N VAL A 32 6.76 1.38 14.07
CA VAL A 32 6.38 0.29 13.15
C VAL A 32 6.67 0.70 11.71
N ALA A 33 7.43 -0.10 10.97
CA ALA A 33 7.68 0.17 9.56
C ALA A 33 6.36 0.13 8.75
N PRO A 34 6.14 1.02 7.76
CA PRO A 34 4.90 1.02 6.97
C PRO A 34 4.55 -0.33 6.32
N SER A 35 5.57 -1.11 5.92
CA SER A 35 5.41 -2.45 5.38
C SER A 35 4.90 -3.49 6.39
N GLN A 36 5.14 -3.27 7.69
CA GLN A 36 4.73 -4.14 8.79
C GLN A 36 3.37 -3.78 9.37
N VAL A 37 2.82 -2.61 9.04
CA VAL A 37 1.48 -2.22 9.50
C VAL A 37 0.42 -3.19 8.97
N ARG A 38 -0.42 -3.66 9.88
CA ARG A 38 -1.59 -4.53 9.68
C ARG A 38 -2.85 -3.84 10.18
N LEU A 39 -3.96 -4.01 9.45
CA LEU A 39 -5.31 -3.63 9.93
C LEU A 39 -5.86 -4.62 10.95
N GLN A 40 -5.30 -5.83 10.98
CA GLN A 40 -5.61 -6.88 11.94
C GLN A 40 -4.32 -7.29 12.66
N PRO A 41 -3.81 -6.45 13.57
CA PRO A 41 -2.60 -6.76 14.32
C PRO A 41 -2.84 -7.93 15.28
N SER A 42 -1.79 -8.72 15.47
CA SER A 42 -1.70 -9.79 16.46
C SER A 42 -1.22 -9.24 17.79
N GLY A 43 -1.40 -10.00 18.88
CA GLY A 43 -0.94 -9.58 20.21
C GLY A 43 0.56 -9.28 20.31
N GLY A 44 1.38 -9.85 19.41
CA GLY A 44 2.82 -9.59 19.33
C GLY A 44 3.22 -8.30 18.60
N ASP A 45 2.30 -7.63 17.91
CA ASP A 45 2.61 -6.42 17.14
C ASP A 45 2.72 -5.17 18.05
N GLY A 46 2.30 -5.26 19.31
CA GLY A 46 2.43 -4.17 20.29
C GLY A 46 1.37 -3.07 20.18
N TYR A 47 0.53 -3.09 19.15
CA TYR A 47 -0.58 -2.17 18.97
C TYR A 47 -1.87 -2.90 18.58
N ALA A 48 -3.00 -2.22 18.77
CA ALA A 48 -4.31 -2.65 18.33
C ALA A 48 -5.13 -1.44 17.84
N TRP A 49 -6.23 -1.70 17.14
CA TRP A 49 -7.12 -0.64 16.65
C TRP A 49 -8.37 -0.54 17.52
N SER A 50 -8.61 0.65 18.09
CA SER A 50 -9.91 1.03 18.61
C SER A 50 -10.73 1.61 17.47
N ILE A 51 -11.91 1.04 17.21
CA ILE A 51 -12.79 1.51 16.14
C ILE A 51 -14.26 1.54 16.59
N THR A 52 -15.00 2.55 16.15
CA THR A 52 -16.46 2.61 16.33
C THR A 52 -17.15 1.49 15.55
N GLU A 53 -18.22 0.90 16.09
CA GLU A 53 -18.90 -0.25 15.49
C GLU A 53 -19.39 0.03 14.06
N SER A 54 -19.83 1.26 13.77
CA SER A 54 -20.27 1.70 12.43
C SER A 54 -19.16 1.70 11.37
N LYS A 55 -17.89 1.68 11.77
CA LYS A 55 -16.72 1.76 10.88
C LYS A 55 -15.87 0.49 10.89
N LYS A 56 -16.23 -0.50 11.70
CA LYS A 56 -15.49 -1.76 11.91
C LYS A 56 -15.18 -2.53 10.61
N SER A 57 -16.04 -2.42 9.61
CA SER A 57 -15.83 -3.03 8.29
C SER A 57 -14.55 -2.56 7.59
N LEU A 58 -14.05 -1.36 7.89
CA LEU A 58 -12.81 -0.82 7.32
C LEU A 58 -11.58 -1.69 7.66
N LEU A 59 -11.60 -2.39 8.80
CA LEU A 59 -10.48 -3.21 9.28
C LEU A 59 -10.63 -4.70 8.95
N GLN A 60 -11.73 -5.11 8.31
CA GLN A 60 -12.00 -6.53 8.04
C GLN A 60 -11.14 -7.10 6.90
N SER A 61 -10.49 -6.23 6.12
CA SER A 61 -9.68 -6.62 4.97
C SER A 61 -8.20 -6.32 5.20
N ASN A 62 -7.34 -6.97 4.41
CA ASN A 62 -5.91 -6.72 4.43
C ASN A 62 -5.54 -5.51 3.55
N LEU A 63 -4.52 -4.75 3.97
CA LEU A 63 -3.98 -3.63 3.17
C LEU A 63 -3.46 -4.07 1.80
N GLY A 64 -3.14 -5.35 1.59
CA GLY A 64 -2.66 -5.85 0.30
C GLY A 64 -3.73 -5.84 -0.81
N SER A 65 -4.98 -6.10 -0.43
CA SER A 65 -6.12 -6.33 -1.35
C SER A 65 -7.11 -5.15 -1.40
N GLY A 66 -6.82 -4.06 -0.70
CA GLY A 66 -7.72 -2.91 -0.58
C GLY A 66 -7.91 -2.13 -1.88
N SER A 67 -9.06 -1.48 -2.02
CA SER A 67 -9.33 -0.51 -3.08
C SER A 67 -8.81 0.89 -2.71
N VAL A 68 -8.67 1.77 -3.70
CA VAL A 68 -8.31 3.19 -3.46
C VAL A 68 -9.32 3.86 -2.51
N GLY A 69 -10.61 3.56 -2.67
CA GLY A 69 -11.66 4.06 -1.78
C GLY A 69 -11.48 3.61 -0.34
N LEU A 70 -11.15 2.34 -0.13
CA LEU A 70 -10.88 1.81 1.22
C LEU A 70 -9.72 2.55 1.89
N TYR A 71 -8.58 2.73 1.19
CA TYR A 71 -7.42 3.42 1.76
C TYR A 71 -7.75 4.86 2.15
N ARG A 72 -8.49 5.58 1.30
CA ARG A 72 -8.94 6.95 1.60
C ARG A 72 -9.82 6.99 2.84
N SER A 73 -10.82 6.12 2.93
CA SER A 73 -11.72 6.06 4.09
C SER A 73 -10.99 5.73 5.38
N ILE A 74 -10.00 4.83 5.34
CA ILE A 74 -9.17 4.53 6.52
C ILE A 74 -8.41 5.79 6.98
N CYS A 75 -7.76 6.50 6.05
CA CYS A 75 -7.01 7.73 6.39
C CYS A 75 -7.92 8.85 6.93
N GLU A 76 -9.14 8.99 6.40
CA GLU A 76 -10.10 10.01 6.83
C GLU A 76 -10.62 9.77 8.25
N GLU A 77 -10.81 8.51 8.63
CA GLU A 77 -11.32 8.11 9.95
C GLU A 77 -10.22 8.02 11.01
N LEU A 78 -8.95 8.04 10.62
CA LEU A 78 -7.80 7.98 11.51
C LEU A 78 -7.77 9.21 12.45
N GLY A 79 -7.73 8.96 13.75
CA GLY A 79 -7.84 9.98 14.80
C GLY A 79 -9.27 10.50 15.06
N ARG A 80 -10.28 9.97 14.34
CA ARG A 80 -11.70 10.30 14.58
C ARG A 80 -12.45 9.10 15.15
N SER A 81 -12.62 8.08 14.31
CA SER A 81 -13.34 6.85 14.62
C SER A 81 -12.42 5.64 14.66
N LEU A 82 -11.18 5.78 14.19
CA LEU A 82 -10.14 4.77 14.17
C LEU A 82 -8.91 5.31 14.92
N GLU A 83 -8.47 4.62 15.96
CA GLU A 83 -7.37 5.08 16.81
C GLU A 83 -6.44 3.94 17.19
N ALA A 84 -5.13 4.19 17.19
CA ALA A 84 -4.13 3.24 17.67
C ALA A 84 -4.16 3.21 19.21
N VAL A 85 -4.30 2.01 19.78
CA VAL A 85 -4.33 1.75 21.22
C VAL A 85 -3.44 0.57 21.57
N THR A 86 -3.04 0.44 22.84
CA THR A 86 -2.37 -0.78 23.28
C THR A 86 -3.36 -1.95 23.37
N PRO A 87 -2.93 -3.21 23.13
CA PRO A 87 -3.79 -4.38 23.28
C PRO A 87 -4.47 -4.47 24.66
N GLN A 88 -3.78 -4.03 25.72
CA GLN A 88 -4.31 -3.97 27.09
C GLN A 88 -5.46 -2.97 27.21
N THR A 89 -5.32 -1.78 26.63
CA THR A 89 -6.37 -0.75 26.63
C THR A 89 -7.60 -1.22 25.88
N LEU A 90 -7.40 -1.86 24.73
CA LEU A 90 -8.51 -2.45 23.96
C LEU A 90 -9.25 -3.51 24.78
N HIS A 91 -8.51 -4.39 25.45
CA HIS A 91 -9.08 -5.44 26.30
C HIS A 91 -9.89 -4.86 27.46
N ILE A 92 -9.38 -3.83 28.15
CA ILE A 92 -10.10 -3.14 29.23
C ILE A 92 -11.38 -2.48 28.69
N ALA A 93 -11.34 -1.84 27.53
CA ALA A 93 -12.52 -1.22 26.92
C ALA A 93 -13.59 -2.25 26.54
N GLN A 94 -13.18 -3.42 26.05
CA GLN A 94 -14.10 -4.54 25.76
C GLN A 94 -14.69 -5.13 27.04
N SER A 95 -13.87 -5.30 28.07
CA SER A 95 -14.31 -5.76 29.39
C SER A 95 -15.33 -4.80 29.98
N LYS A 96 -15.05 -3.49 30.04
CA LYS A 96 -15.96 -2.48 30.61
C LYS A 96 -17.35 -2.45 29.97
N ARG A 97 -17.47 -2.78 28.69
CA ARG A 97 -18.78 -2.93 28.02
C ARG A 97 -19.59 -4.12 28.52
N ASN A 98 -18.92 -5.14 29.07
CA ASN A 98 -19.55 -6.34 29.62
C ASN A 98 -19.86 -6.24 31.14
N HIS A 99 -19.45 -5.18 31.82
CA HIS A 99 -19.74 -4.97 33.25
C HIS A 99 -20.28 -3.57 33.54
N LEU A 100 -21.61 -3.44 33.46
CA LEU A 100 -22.37 -2.50 34.28
C LEU A 100 -22.59 -3.16 35.67
N PRO A 101 -22.47 -2.45 36.80
CA PRO A 101 -22.30 -3.07 38.11
C PRO A 101 -23.62 -3.65 38.60
N ARG A 102 -23.67 -4.97 38.76
CA ARG A 102 -24.69 -5.63 39.57
C ARG A 102 -24.03 -5.99 40.89
N GLU A 103 -24.54 -5.39 41.94
CA GLU A 103 -24.21 -5.66 43.33
C GLU A 103 -24.09 -7.17 43.59
N GLU A 104 -23.15 -7.47 44.48
CA GLU A 104 -22.77 -8.78 45.02
C GLU A 104 -23.95 -9.77 45.11
N VAL A 105 -23.83 -10.94 44.48
CA VAL A 105 -24.26 -12.20 45.13
C VAL A 105 -23.39 -13.34 44.61
N SER A 106 -22.71 -13.97 45.56
CA SER A 106 -21.94 -15.22 45.52
C SER A 106 -22.44 -16.28 44.55
N ILE A 107 -21.54 -16.90 43.78
CA ILE A 107 -21.82 -18.19 43.14
C ILE A 107 -20.81 -19.23 43.60
N LEU A 108 -21.35 -20.13 44.42
CA LEU A 108 -20.79 -21.39 44.85
C LEU A 108 -20.50 -22.27 43.63
N ILE A 109 -19.25 -22.73 43.54
CA ILE A 109 -18.79 -23.82 42.68
C ILE A 109 -19.63 -25.06 42.98
N HIS A 110 -20.19 -25.76 41.98
CA HIS A 110 -20.39 -27.23 41.96
C HIS A 110 -20.69 -27.71 40.50
N GLN A 111 -20.32 -28.98 40.25
CA GLN A 111 -19.95 -29.62 38.97
C GLN A 111 -21.13 -30.16 38.12
N ALA A 112 -20.93 -30.18 36.77
CA ALA A 112 -21.18 -31.20 35.69
C ALA A 112 -22.46 -32.12 35.71
N PRO A 113 -22.90 -32.82 34.60
CA PRO A 113 -22.14 -33.25 33.40
C PRO A 113 -22.86 -33.33 32.01
N ARG A 114 -22.00 -33.52 30.99
CA ARG A 114 -22.07 -34.28 29.70
C ARG A 114 -23.43 -34.71 29.10
N GLY A 115 -23.57 -34.45 27.79
CA GLY A 115 -24.40 -35.21 26.84
C GLY A 115 -23.88 -35.04 25.41
N LEU A 116 -23.69 -36.14 24.68
CA LEU A 116 -22.95 -36.29 23.42
C LEU A 116 -23.82 -37.08 22.42
N HIS A 117 -24.13 -36.56 21.23
CA HIS A 117 -24.60 -37.29 20.02
C HIS A 117 -24.33 -36.35 18.82
N SER A 118 -23.31 -36.52 17.96
CA SER A 118 -23.02 -37.55 16.93
C SER A 118 -23.88 -37.46 15.66
N ALA A 119 -23.17 -37.60 14.52
CA ALA A 119 -23.57 -37.84 13.13
C ALA A 119 -23.79 -36.59 12.24
N GLU A 120 -23.38 -36.51 10.98
CA GLU A 120 -22.56 -37.36 10.09
C GLU A 120 -22.22 -36.53 8.83
N ASN A 121 -21.13 -36.93 8.18
CA ASN A 121 -20.59 -36.62 6.85
C ASN A 121 -21.56 -36.14 5.75
N ILE A 122 -21.05 -35.36 4.78
CA ILE A 122 -20.98 -35.73 3.34
C ILE A 122 -20.14 -34.70 2.55
N CYS A 123 -19.20 -35.24 1.77
CA CYS A 123 -18.35 -34.56 0.79
C CYS A 123 -19.07 -34.27 -0.54
N LYS A 124 -18.38 -33.50 -1.38
CA LYS A 124 -18.52 -33.25 -2.85
C LYS A 124 -19.30 -31.95 -3.13
N THR A 125 -18.89 -31.09 -4.06
CA THR A 125 -18.30 -31.38 -5.37
C THR A 125 -17.60 -30.13 -5.94
N ARG A 126 -16.47 -30.34 -6.62
CA ARG A 126 -15.86 -29.41 -7.57
C ARG A 126 -16.73 -29.28 -8.83
N PRO A 127 -16.84 -28.10 -9.47
CA PRO A 127 -17.14 -28.04 -10.89
C PRO A 127 -15.91 -27.70 -11.74
N ALA A 128 -15.98 -28.21 -12.97
CA ALA A 128 -15.05 -28.14 -14.07
C ALA A 128 -14.78 -26.71 -14.54
N ARG A 129 -13.53 -26.39 -14.92
CA ARG A 129 -13.12 -26.11 -16.32
C ARG A 129 -14.14 -25.27 -17.10
N SER A 130 -13.79 -24.01 -17.26
CA SER A 130 -14.13 -23.22 -18.45
C SER A 130 -12.82 -22.79 -19.08
N ASP A 131 -12.64 -23.17 -20.34
CA ASP A 131 -11.57 -22.71 -21.22
C ASP A 131 -11.70 -21.20 -21.43
N GLU A 132 -10.80 -20.41 -20.82
CA GLU A 132 -10.47 -19.08 -21.31
C GLU A 132 -9.08 -19.15 -21.94
N LYS A 133 -9.06 -19.25 -23.27
CA LYS A 133 -7.91 -18.85 -24.05
C LYS A 133 -7.66 -17.37 -23.81
N ASP A 134 -6.38 -17.06 -23.65
CA ASP A 134 -5.76 -15.75 -23.78
C ASP A 134 -5.66 -14.86 -22.54
N SER A 135 -5.22 -15.44 -21.42
CA SER A 135 -4.52 -14.65 -20.41
C SER A 135 -3.02 -14.95 -20.50
N GLY A 136 -2.30 -14.10 -21.25
CA GLY A 136 -0.86 -14.04 -21.15
C GLY A 136 -0.48 -14.04 -19.67
N SER A 137 0.27 -15.06 -19.24
CA SER A 137 0.69 -15.21 -17.85
C SER A 137 1.22 -13.87 -17.34
N PHE A 138 0.89 -13.49 -16.09
CA PHE A 138 1.42 -12.26 -15.49
C PHE A 138 2.95 -12.15 -15.65
N THR A 139 3.64 -13.30 -15.62
CA THR A 139 5.08 -13.38 -15.91
C THR A 139 5.45 -12.96 -17.34
N ALA A 140 4.65 -13.28 -18.34
CA ALA A 140 4.86 -12.85 -19.72
C ALA A 140 4.69 -11.34 -19.85
N LYS A 141 3.66 -10.75 -19.21
CA LYS A 141 3.44 -9.30 -19.26
C LYS A 141 4.50 -8.51 -18.49
N ILE A 142 4.99 -9.05 -17.37
CA ILE A 142 6.12 -8.48 -16.64
C ILE A 142 7.35 -8.40 -17.55
N ARG A 143 7.71 -9.51 -18.20
CA ARG A 143 8.86 -9.56 -19.13
C ARG A 143 8.68 -8.60 -20.30
N GLU A 144 7.50 -8.56 -20.90
CA GLU A 144 7.19 -7.64 -22.00
C GLU A 144 7.36 -6.17 -21.58
N LEU A 145 6.87 -5.80 -20.39
CA LEU A 145 7.03 -4.44 -19.86
C LEU A 145 8.49 -4.13 -19.49
N GLU A 146 9.22 -5.10 -18.95
CA GLU A 146 10.66 -4.96 -18.69
C GLU A 146 11.45 -4.75 -20.00
N CYS A 147 11.14 -5.52 -21.06
CA CYS A 147 11.73 -5.33 -22.38
C CYS A 147 11.41 -3.94 -22.96
N ALA A 148 10.14 -3.53 -22.96
CA ALA A 148 9.75 -2.22 -23.49
C ALA A 148 10.39 -1.06 -22.72
N ASN A 149 10.53 -1.17 -21.40
CA ASN A 149 11.23 -0.18 -20.59
C ASN A 149 12.73 -0.12 -20.93
N HIS A 150 13.36 -1.28 -21.15
CA HIS A 150 14.76 -1.32 -21.55
C HIS A 150 14.97 -0.70 -22.94
N GLU A 151 14.13 -1.04 -23.91
CA GLU A 151 14.16 -0.47 -25.27
C GLU A 151 14.00 1.06 -25.24
N MET A 152 13.05 1.56 -24.44
CA MET A 152 12.84 3.00 -24.29
C MET A 152 14.03 3.67 -23.60
N SER A 153 14.68 3.01 -22.65
CA SER A 153 15.90 3.51 -22.02
C SER A 153 17.03 3.63 -23.04
N ASP A 154 17.21 2.62 -23.89
CA ASP A 154 18.24 2.62 -24.92
C ASP A 154 17.97 3.72 -25.98
N GLU A 155 16.72 3.91 -26.38
CA GLU A 155 16.32 4.98 -27.32
C GLU A 155 16.57 6.38 -26.73
N LEU A 156 16.30 6.57 -25.43
CA LEU A 156 16.60 7.83 -24.74
C LEU A 156 18.11 8.11 -24.69
N ASP A 157 18.92 7.10 -24.41
CA ASP A 157 20.38 7.24 -24.38
C ASP A 157 20.94 7.57 -25.77
N LEU A 158 20.45 6.90 -26.82
CA LEU A 158 20.82 7.22 -28.21
C LEU A 158 20.43 8.64 -28.60
N THR A 159 19.20 9.06 -28.25
CA THR A 159 18.72 10.42 -28.54
C THR A 159 19.54 11.47 -27.82
N ARG A 160 19.93 11.19 -26.57
CA ARG A 160 20.79 12.07 -25.78
C ARG A 160 22.16 12.24 -26.42
N ILE A 161 22.80 11.14 -26.84
CA ILE A 161 24.10 11.18 -27.53
C ILE A 161 24.01 12.05 -28.79
N HIS A 162 22.99 11.82 -29.64
CA HIS A 162 22.79 12.61 -30.85
C HIS A 162 22.57 14.10 -30.55
N LEU A 163 21.82 14.43 -29.48
CA LEU A 163 21.61 15.82 -29.07
C LEU A 163 22.93 16.46 -28.59
N GLU A 164 23.74 15.74 -27.82
CA GLU A 164 25.05 16.21 -27.35
C GLU A 164 26.00 16.47 -28.54
N GLU A 165 26.03 15.57 -29.53
CA GLU A 165 26.78 15.74 -30.78
C GLU A 165 26.32 16.98 -31.56
N SER A 166 25.02 17.12 -31.79
CA SER A 166 24.44 18.27 -32.49
C SER A 166 24.72 19.59 -31.75
N SER A 167 24.65 19.57 -30.42
CA SER A 167 25.03 20.71 -29.58
C SER A 167 26.51 21.08 -29.75
N GLY A 168 27.39 20.07 -29.81
CA GLY A 168 28.81 20.25 -30.08
C GLY A 168 29.08 20.91 -31.44
N GLN A 169 28.45 20.40 -32.50
CA GLN A 169 28.54 20.96 -33.85
C GLN A 169 28.05 22.42 -33.90
N ASN A 170 26.97 22.74 -33.19
CA ASN A 170 26.44 24.09 -33.14
C ASN A 170 27.42 25.05 -32.45
N ARG A 171 28.09 24.61 -31.36
CA ARG A 171 29.16 25.40 -30.72
C ARG A 171 30.33 25.64 -31.66
N GLU A 172 30.73 24.63 -32.44
CA GLU A 172 31.80 24.75 -33.44
C GLU A 172 31.43 25.76 -34.54
N LEU A 173 30.20 25.67 -35.07
CA LEU A 173 29.70 26.61 -36.06
C LEU A 173 29.67 28.04 -35.51
N GLN A 174 29.22 28.23 -34.27
CA GLN A 174 29.24 29.54 -33.61
C GLN A 174 30.66 30.09 -33.46
N ALA A 175 31.64 29.24 -33.16
CA ALA A 175 33.04 29.64 -33.10
C ALA A 175 33.56 30.10 -34.48
N LYS A 176 33.25 29.35 -35.55
CA LYS A 176 33.60 29.72 -36.93
C LYS A 176 32.97 31.04 -37.36
N VAL A 177 31.69 31.26 -37.04
CA VAL A 177 31.00 32.52 -37.31
C VAL A 177 31.70 33.69 -36.62
N ARG A 178 32.07 33.53 -35.34
CA ARG A 178 32.78 34.57 -34.59
C ARG A 178 34.15 34.88 -35.20
N GLN A 179 34.88 33.85 -35.63
CA GLN A 179 36.18 34.03 -36.27
C GLN A 179 36.06 34.82 -37.59
N LEU A 180 35.12 34.44 -38.45
CA LEU A 180 34.89 35.14 -39.72
C LEU A 180 34.46 36.60 -39.49
N GLN A 181 33.66 36.87 -38.45
CA GLN A 181 33.31 38.24 -38.06
C GLN A 181 34.56 39.06 -37.70
N TYR A 182 35.45 38.51 -36.89
CA TYR A 182 36.71 39.18 -36.52
C TYR A 182 37.62 39.42 -37.73
N GLU A 183 37.73 38.45 -38.64
CA GLU A 183 38.52 38.60 -39.86
C GLU A 183 37.95 39.69 -40.79
N LEU A 184 36.63 39.79 -40.92
CA LEU A 184 35.97 40.86 -41.68
C LEU A 184 36.20 42.25 -41.06
N GLU A 185 36.15 42.35 -39.73
CA GLU A 185 36.45 43.59 -39.00
C GLU A 185 37.93 44.01 -39.17
N CYS A 186 38.86 43.07 -39.12
CA CYS A 186 40.28 43.37 -39.31
C CYS A 186 40.65 43.75 -40.75
N ASN A 187 39.96 43.18 -41.76
CA ASN A 187 40.20 43.48 -43.18
C ASN A 187 39.51 44.77 -43.67
N SER A 188 38.66 45.39 -42.84
CA SER A 188 37.94 46.63 -43.16
C SER A 188 38.51 47.87 -42.47
N SER A 189 39.57 47.72 -41.66
CA SER A 189 40.38 48.80 -41.07
C SER A 189 41.68 49.01 -41.85
#